data_AF-A0A328B3X3-F1
#
_entry.id   AF-A0A328B3X3-F1
#
_cell.length_a   1.000
_cell.length_b   1.000
_cell.length_c   1.000
_cell.angle_alpha   90.00
_cell.angle_beta   90.00
_cell.angle_gamma   90.00
#
_symmetry.space_group_name_H-M   'P 1'
#
loop_
_entity.id
_entity.type
_entity.pdbx_description
1 polymer ?
#
loop_
_entity_poly.entity_id
_entity_poly.type
_entity_poly.pdbx_seq_one_letter_code
_entity_poly.pdbx_strand_id
1 'polypeptide(L)' 'MSLDVAVQKKRLVTMGAINALSVVVALAAIVGFFKAGLDWALLVFAAALVVGFGAQIWFIAGLRRAKEGV' A
#
# COMPACT_ATOMS: atom_id res chain seq x y z
N MET A 1 4.02 24.66 -13.40
CA MET A 1 3.63 23.34 -13.93
C MET A 1 2.28 23.00 -13.29
N SER A 2 1.20 22.88 -14.06
CA SER A 2 -0.06 22.42 -13.47
C SER A 2 0.14 20.97 -13.03
N LEU A 3 -0.10 20.66 -11.76
CA LEU A 3 -0.33 19.28 -11.33
C LEU A 3 -1.29 18.65 -12.33
N ASP A 4 -0.83 17.64 -13.09
CA ASP A 4 -1.75 16.88 -13.91
C ASP A 4 -2.69 16.13 -12.95
N VAL A 5 -3.87 16.71 -12.77
CA VAL A 5 -4.89 16.25 -11.84
C VAL A 5 -5.28 14.81 -12.16
N ALA A 6 -5.26 14.42 -13.44
CA ALA A 6 -5.58 13.06 -13.85
C ALA A 6 -4.51 12.07 -13.37
N VAL A 7 -3.22 12.43 -13.50
CA VAL A 7 -2.10 11.60 -13.01
C VAL A 7 -2.15 11.44 -11.49
N GLN A 8 -2.42 12.52 -10.75
CA GLN A 8 -2.49 12.43 -9.28
C GLN A 8 -3.70 11.65 -8.79
N LYS A 9 -4.86 11.84 -9.43
CA LYS A 9 -6.06 11.05 -9.15
C LYS A 9 -5.80 9.56 -9.37
N LYS A 10 -5.13 9.20 -10.48
CA LYS A 10 -4.74 7.83 -10.76
C LYS A 10 -3.83 7.27 -9.66
N ARG A 11 -2.78 8.01 -9.28
CA ARG A 11 -1.87 7.59 -8.20
C ARG A 11 -2.57 7.39 -6.86
N LEU A 12 -3.50 8.28 -6.50
CA LEU A 12 -4.29 8.19 -5.28
C LEU A 12 -5.17 6.93 -5.29
N VAL A 13 -5.87 6.68 -6.39
CA VAL A 13 -6.73 5.48 -6.54
C VAL A 13 -5.88 4.20 -6.49
N THR A 14 -4.74 4.17 -7.19
CA THR A 14 -3.82 3.02 -7.16
C THR A 14 -3.29 2.76 -5.76
N MET A 15 -2.84 3.79 -5.04
CA MET A 15 -2.38 3.64 -3.65
C MET A 15 -3.50 3.14 -2.75
N GLY A 16 -4.71 3.71 -2.86
CA GLY A 16 -5.88 3.29 -2.09
C GLY A 16 -6.25 1.83 -2.32
N ALA A 17 -6.23 1.37 -3.58
CA ALA A 17 -6.49 -0.02 -3.94
C ALA A 17 -5.44 -0.97 -3.35
N ILE A 18 -4.14 -0.64 -3.47
CA ILE A 18 -3.07 -1.44 -2.88
C ILE A 18 -3.21 -1.51 -1.36
N ASN A 19 -3.53 -0.39 -0.71
CA ASN A 19 -3.68 -0.33 0.74
C ASN A 19 -4.89 -1.18 1.20
N ALA A 20 -6.03 -1.08 0.52
CA ALA A 20 -7.20 -1.90 0.81
C ALA A 20 -6.91 -3.41 0.69
N LEU A 21 -6.26 -3.82 -0.41
CA LEU A 21 -5.83 -5.21 -0.59
C LEU A 21 -4.84 -5.66 0.49
N SER A 22 -3.86 -4.81 0.82
CA SER A 22 -2.87 -5.10 1.86
C SER A 22 -3.52 -5.31 3.23
N VAL A 23 -4.53 -4.49 3.57
CA VAL A 23 -5.30 -4.64 4.82
C VAL A 23 -6.06 -5.97 4.84
N VAL A 24 -6.75 -6.33 3.74
CA VAL A 24 -7.48 -7.60 3.65
C VAL A 24 -6.54 -8.79 3.81
N VAL A 25 -5.39 -8.78 3.11
CA VAL A 25 -4.37 -9.83 3.21
C VAL A 25 -3.79 -9.90 4.62
N ALA A 26 -3.47 -8.76 5.24
CA ALA A 26 -2.93 -8.70 6.59
C ALA A 26 -3.91 -9.28 7.63
N LEU A 27 -5.21 -8.94 7.52
CA LEU A 27 -6.25 -9.49 8.38
C LEU A 27 -6.40 -11.00 8.19
N ALA A 28 -6.44 -11.46 6.95
CA ALA A 28 -6.52 -12.89 6.64
C ALA A 28 -5.30 -13.66 7.19
N ALA A 29 -4.10 -13.09 7.06
CA ALA A 29 -2.86 -13.67 7.55
C ALA A 29 -2.83 -13.76 9.09
N ILE A 30 -3.22 -12.70 9.80
CA ILE A 30 -3.35 -12.71 11.26
C ILE A 30 -4.35 -13.77 11.72
N VAL A 31 -5.51 -13.86 11.05
CA VAL A 31 -6.52 -14.87 11.39
C VAL A 31 -5.97 -16.28 11.15
N GLY A 32 -5.27 -16.51 10.03
CA GLY A 32 -4.63 -17.78 9.71
C GLY A 32 -3.56 -18.18 10.72
N PHE A 33 -2.75 -17.22 11.18
CA PHE A 33 -1.75 -17.45 12.23
C PHE A 33 -2.43 -17.92 13.54
N PHE A 34 -3.38 -17.15 14.07
CA PHE A 34 -3.99 -17.45 15.37
C PHE A 34 -4.96 -18.63 15.35
N LYS A 35 -5.74 -18.83 14.28
CA LYS A 35 -6.78 -19.87 14.22
C LYS A 35 -6.31 -21.19 13.64
N ALA A 36 -5.32 -21.17 12.74
CA ALA A 36 -4.86 -22.36 12.02
C ALA A 36 -3.41 -22.72 12.32
N GLY A 37 -2.71 -21.98 13.19
CA GLY A 37 -1.32 -22.26 13.56
C GLY A 37 -0.34 -22.13 12.39
N LEU A 38 -0.67 -21.27 11.41
CA LEU A 38 0.14 -21.09 10.21
C LEU A 38 1.27 -20.10 10.50
N ASP A 39 2.41 -20.58 11.00
CA ASP A 39 3.54 -19.71 11.38
C ASP A 39 4.05 -18.83 10.22
N TRP A 40 4.01 -19.34 8.98
CA TRP A 40 4.37 -18.59 7.78
C TRP A 40 3.42 -17.41 7.50
N ALA A 41 2.22 -17.40 8.07
CA ALA A 41 1.28 -16.29 7.91
C ALA A 41 1.78 -14.99 8.54
N LEU A 42 2.69 -15.06 9.54
CA LEU A 42 3.36 -13.85 10.04
C LEU A 42 4.24 -13.19 8.99
N LEU A 43 4.92 -13.98 8.13
CA LEU A 43 5.71 -13.42 7.03
C LEU A 43 4.80 -12.74 6.01
N VAL A 44 3.64 -13.33 5.71
CA VAL A 44 2.66 -12.73 4.80
C VAL A 44 2.06 -11.46 5.39
N PHE A 45 1.77 -11.44 6.69
CA PHE A 45 1.34 -10.23 7.39
C PHE A 45 2.39 -9.12 7.29
N ALA A 46 3.65 -9.42 7.59
CA ALA A 46 4.75 -8.45 7.49
C ALA A 46 4.92 -7.93 6.06
N ALA A 47 4.85 -8.82 5.06
CA ALA A 47 4.93 -8.44 3.65
C ALA A 47 3.76 -7.52 3.24
N ALA A 48 2.54 -7.80 3.69
CA ALA A 48 1.38 -6.97 3.43
C ALA A 48 1.54 -5.56 4.03
N LEU A 49 2.09 -5.43 5.24
CA LEU A 49 2.41 -4.13 5.82
C LEU A 49 3.46 -3.37 4.99
N VAL A 50 4.56 -4.03 4.60
CA VAL A 50 5.61 -3.41 3.80
C VAL A 50 5.07 -2.91 2.46
N VAL A 51 4.21 -3.69 1.80
CA VAL A 51 3.58 -3.28 0.53
C VAL A 51 2.61 -2.11 0.74
N GLY A 52 1.76 -2.15 1.77
CA GLY A 52 0.81 -1.08 2.08
C GLY A 52 1.51 0.24 2.39
N PHE A 53 2.50 0.23 3.29
CA PHE A 53 3.28 1.42 3.61
C PHE A 53 4.17 1.86 2.44
N GLY A 54 4.75 0.92 1.69
CA GLY A 54 5.54 1.23 0.49
C GLY A 54 4.71 1.98 -0.56
N ALA A 55 3.45 1.60 -0.76
CA ALA A 55 2.54 2.29 -1.66
C ALA A 55 2.23 3.73 -1.20
N GLN A 56 2.06 3.94 0.12
CA GLN A 56 1.87 5.28 0.69
C GLN A 56 3.12 6.15 0.51
N ILE A 57 4.31 5.62 0.77
CA ILE A 57 5.59 6.31 0.57
C ILE A 57 5.78 6.68 -0.91
N TRP A 58 5.51 5.74 -1.82
CA TRP A 58 5.58 5.98 -3.27
C TRP A 58 4.61 7.09 -3.72
N PHE A 59 3.39 7.11 -3.18
CA PHE A 59 2.42 8.15 -3.46
C PHE A 59 2.92 9.53 -3.01
N ILE A 60 3.41 9.64 -1.77
CA ILE A 60 3.95 10.89 -1.21
C ILE A 60 5.19 11.35 -2.00
N ALA A 61 6.09 10.43 -2.34
CA ALA A 61 7.27 10.76 -3.17
C ALA A 61 6.86 11.26 -4.57
N GLY A 62 5.83 10.66 -5.17
CA GLY A 62 5.26 11.11 -6.45
C GLY A 62 4.62 12.50 -6.38
N LEU A 63 3.93 12.81 -5.28
CA LEU A 63 3.40 14.16 -5.03
C LEU A 63 4.53 15.19 -4.87
N ARG A 64 5.59 14.83 -4.14
CA ARG A 64 6.75 15.72 -3.92
C ARG A 64 7.45 16.05 -5.23
N ARG A 65 7.74 15.05 -6.07
CA ARG A 65 8.35 15.24 -7.40
C ARG A 65 7.48 16.12 -8.32
N ALA A 66 6.18 15.86 -8.36
CA ALA A 66 5.25 16.68 -9.14
C ALA A 66 5.19 18.14 -8.66
N LYS A 67 5.38 18.39 -7.36
CA LYS A 67 5.49 19.74 -6.79
C LYS A 67 6.82 20.41 -7.14
N GLU A 68 7.92 19.65 -7.12
CA GLU A 68 9.28 20.12 -7.44
C GLU A 68 9.49 20.32 -8.96
N GLY A 69 8.60 19.79 -9.81
CA GLY A 69 8.67 19.92 -11.26
C GLY A 69 9.70 18.99 -11.92
N VAL A 70 10.06 17.88 -11.24
CA VAL A 70 11.04 16.88 -11.68
C VAL A 70 10.37 15.56 -12.04
#